data_AF-A0A8B9RK27-F1
#
_entry.id   AF-A0A8B9RK27-F1
#
_cell.length_a   1.000
_cell.length_b   1.000
_cell.length_c   1.000
_cell.angle_alpha   90.00
_cell.angle_beta   90.00
_cell.angle_gamma   90.00
#
_symmetry.space_group_name_H-M   'P 1'
#
loop_
_entity.id
_entity.type
_entity.pdbx_description
1 polymer ?
#
loop_
_entity_poly.entity_id
_entity_poly.type
_entity_poly.pdbx_seq_one_letter_code
_entity_poly.pdbx_strand_id
1 'polypeptide(L)'
;MCEVKREAVSVGSEQRCVERWTLCSKSLSVEILSIGAVITSINTPDRSGHSADIVLGFAELESYLTNPRYFGAVVGRVANRIAKGQFEIEGKVYKLAINNGPNALHGGLRGFDKAVWTCEAVDNGVKLSHSSPDGDEGYPGNLKVSVTYTLNENTLSVLYCAQTDKTTPVNLTNHSYFNLAGQGTPDIYDHEVTISAEAYLPVDDTMIPTGEIKPVENSLFDLCKPVLLGSRLKELPGPGFDHNFCLWFPGQPKQEKKCARVVHPGTGRVLEVSTTQPGVQFYTSNFLDGSFKGKGGASYPKHSAFCLETQNWPNAVNQPQFPDVLLRPGEEYNHTTHFTFSVFFTDVPLRNESLPDRALELPSLPTHRGTVQWMVIIMTGVGWLKLSVQQASAAEFTSAFNAEGLQTYPKGSAACFSLHDTLQTSWDTILVPIS
;
A
#
# COMPACT_ATOMS: atom_id res chain seq x y z
N MET A 1 21.61 -12.14 8.60
CA MET A 1 21.14 -13.44 8.08
C MET A 1 19.72 -13.61 8.57
N CYS A 2 18.78 -13.92 7.68
CA CYS A 2 17.39 -14.18 8.04
C CYS A 2 17.30 -15.58 8.66
N GLU A 3 16.61 -15.71 9.79
CA GLU A 3 16.30 -17.00 10.40
C GLU A 3 15.01 -17.54 9.78
N VAL A 4 15.04 -18.79 9.32
CA VAL A 4 13.90 -19.49 8.72
C VAL A 4 13.49 -20.64 9.64
N LYS A 5 12.28 -20.57 10.19
CA LYS A 5 11.69 -21.63 11.03
C LYS A 5 10.51 -22.28 10.32
N ARG A 6 10.39 -23.60 10.48
CA ARG A 6 9.26 -24.39 9.99
C ARG A 6 8.62 -25.13 11.16
N GLU A 7 7.31 -25.07 11.23
CA GLU A 7 6.48 -25.80 12.19
C GLU A 7 5.35 -26.52 11.45
N ALA A 8 5.11 -27.79 11.77
CA ALA A 8 3.94 -28.51 11.27
C ALA A 8 2.71 -28.11 12.09
N VAL A 9 1.63 -27.75 11.42
CA VAL A 9 0.36 -27.38 12.02
C VAL A 9 -0.78 -28.21 11.44
N SER A 10 -1.61 -28.76 12.31
CA SER A 10 -2.79 -29.51 11.91
C SER A 10 -3.97 -28.56 11.76
N VAL A 11 -4.71 -28.66 10.66
CA VAL A 11 -5.87 -27.79 10.40
C VAL A 11 -7.07 -28.63 10.01
N GLY A 12 -8.20 -28.40 10.71
CA GLY A 12 -9.47 -29.05 10.44
C GLY A 12 -9.57 -30.51 10.89
N SER A 13 -10.76 -31.09 10.74
CA SER A 13 -11.10 -32.45 11.20
C SER A 13 -10.36 -33.56 10.45
N GLU A 14 -9.90 -33.30 9.24
CA GLU A 14 -9.15 -34.27 8.41
C GLU A 14 -7.63 -34.17 8.60
N GLN A 15 -7.15 -33.32 9.53
CA GLN A 15 -5.73 -33.11 9.81
C GLN A 15 -4.89 -32.91 8.55
N ARG A 16 -5.25 -31.92 7.73
CA ARG A 16 -4.39 -31.56 6.59
C ARG A 16 -3.02 -31.14 7.13
N CYS A 17 -1.96 -31.73 6.57
CA CYS A 17 -0.59 -31.36 6.90
C CYS A 17 -0.32 -29.97 6.30
N VAL A 18 -0.46 -28.95 7.13
CA VAL A 18 -0.11 -27.56 6.81
C VAL A 18 1.18 -27.23 7.52
N GLU A 19 1.98 -26.37 6.93
CA GLU A 19 3.22 -25.89 7.53
C GLU A 19 3.10 -24.39 7.79
N ARG A 20 3.57 -23.94 8.96
CA ARG A 20 3.84 -22.54 9.26
C ARG A 20 5.33 -22.28 9.09
N TRP A 21 5.64 -21.23 8.35
CA TRP A 21 6.98 -20.77 8.09
C TRP A 21 7.14 -19.37 8.67
N THR A 22 8.19 -19.16 9.47
CA THR A 22 8.50 -17.86 10.06
C THR A 22 9.85 -17.40 9.54
N LEU A 23 9.85 -16.24 8.89
CA LEU A 23 11.04 -15.56 8.39
C LEU A 23 11.36 -14.40 9.34
N CYS A 24 12.52 -14.41 9.99
CA CYS A 24 12.91 -13.38 10.95
C CYS A 24 14.21 -12.71 10.50
N SER A 25 14.17 -11.40 10.24
CA SER A 25 15.37 -10.58 10.07
C SER A 25 15.68 -9.83 11.37
N LYS A 26 16.67 -8.93 11.33
CA LYS A 26 16.92 -7.99 12.43
C LYS A 26 15.83 -6.91 12.54
N SER A 27 15.09 -6.67 11.46
CA SER A 27 14.18 -5.51 11.33
C SER A 27 12.72 -5.89 11.50
N LEU A 28 12.31 -7.09 11.05
CA LEU A 28 10.92 -7.52 11.05
C LEU A 28 10.80 -9.05 11.00
N SER A 29 9.60 -9.56 11.27
CA SER A 29 9.25 -10.98 11.09
C SER A 29 8.02 -11.15 10.21
N VAL A 30 8.01 -12.20 9.39
CA VAL A 30 6.89 -12.59 8.53
C VAL A 30 6.50 -14.03 8.81
N GLU A 31 5.20 -14.30 8.93
CA GLU A 31 4.67 -15.66 9.00
C GLU A 31 3.88 -16.01 7.74
N ILE A 32 4.12 -17.22 7.23
CA ILE A 32 3.52 -17.76 6.00
C ILE A 32 2.96 -19.16 6.28
N LEU A 33 1.77 -19.46 5.79
CA LEU A 33 1.19 -20.80 5.81
C LEU A 33 1.32 -21.48 4.45
N SER A 34 1.49 -22.79 4.46
CA SER A 34 1.48 -23.58 3.22
C SER A 34 0.10 -23.67 2.57
N ILE A 35 -0.99 -23.51 3.35
CA ILE A 35 -2.33 -23.34 2.76
C ILE A 35 -2.47 -21.92 2.19
N GLY A 36 -2.86 -21.86 0.92
CA GLY A 36 -3.04 -20.62 0.16
C GLY A 36 -1.77 -19.81 -0.04
N ALA A 37 -0.61 -20.33 0.36
CA ALA A 37 0.63 -19.57 0.47
C ALA A 37 0.43 -18.24 1.23
N VAL A 38 -0.39 -18.28 2.29
CA VAL A 38 -0.94 -17.11 2.98
C VAL A 38 0.12 -16.44 3.85
N ILE A 39 0.27 -15.13 3.74
CA ILE A 39 0.95 -14.31 4.75
C ILE A 39 -0.01 -14.09 5.92
N THR A 40 0.29 -14.65 7.09
CA THR A 40 -0.56 -14.53 8.28
C THR A 40 -0.17 -13.39 9.20
N SER A 41 1.09 -12.95 9.17
CA SER A 41 1.61 -11.89 10.04
C SER A 41 2.79 -11.17 9.40
N ILE A 42 2.88 -9.86 9.60
CA ILE A 42 4.07 -9.05 9.33
C ILE A 42 4.26 -8.12 10.53
N ASN A 43 5.22 -8.42 11.41
CA ASN A 43 5.51 -7.60 12.58
C ASN A 43 6.59 -6.58 12.26
N THR A 44 6.26 -5.29 12.34
CA THR A 44 7.18 -4.17 12.03
C THR A 44 7.28 -3.18 13.20
N PRO A 45 8.49 -2.68 13.51
CA PRO A 45 8.66 -1.66 14.53
C PRO A 45 8.07 -0.32 14.08
N ASP A 46 7.53 0.45 15.03
CA ASP A 46 7.26 1.87 14.86
C ASP A 46 8.49 2.73 15.19
N ARG A 47 8.32 4.06 15.15
CA ARG A 47 9.38 5.03 15.49
C ARG A 47 9.92 4.94 16.92
N SER A 48 9.16 4.33 17.82
CA SER A 48 9.53 4.12 19.23
C SER A 48 10.08 2.71 19.47
N GLY A 49 10.19 1.89 18.42
CA GLY A 49 10.64 0.50 18.50
C GLY A 49 9.56 -0.51 18.90
N HIS A 50 8.29 -0.09 19.06
CA HIS A 50 7.21 -1.03 19.34
C HIS A 50 6.81 -1.79 18.08
N SER A 51 6.95 -3.11 18.14
CA SER A 51 6.56 -3.99 17.04
C SER A 51 5.06 -4.26 17.08
N ALA A 52 4.40 -4.18 15.93
CA ALA A 52 3.02 -4.60 15.77
C ALA A 52 2.82 -5.34 14.45
N ASP A 53 1.88 -6.27 14.45
CA ASP A 53 1.41 -6.93 13.25
C ASP A 53 0.56 -5.96 12.42
N ILE A 54 0.98 -5.73 11.18
CA ILE A 54 0.36 -4.76 10.28
C ILE A 54 -0.50 -5.39 9.19
N VAL A 55 -0.73 -6.71 9.20
CA VAL A 55 -1.64 -7.36 8.25
C VAL A 55 -2.85 -7.98 8.94
N LEU A 56 -4.02 -7.92 8.31
CA LEU A 56 -5.21 -8.61 8.81
C LEU A 56 -5.05 -10.13 8.64
N GLY A 57 -5.76 -10.89 9.47
CA GLY A 57 -5.78 -12.35 9.40
C GLY A 57 -6.73 -12.94 10.42
N PHE A 58 -6.90 -14.25 10.43
CA PHE A 58 -7.78 -14.90 11.40
C PHE A 58 -7.06 -15.23 12.71
N ALA A 59 -7.81 -15.21 13.81
CA ALA A 59 -7.34 -15.76 15.09
C ALA A 59 -7.13 -17.28 15.01
N GLU A 60 -8.08 -17.97 14.36
CA GLU A 60 -8.09 -19.44 14.28
C GLU A 60 -7.57 -19.91 12.91
N LEU A 61 -6.69 -20.91 12.94
CA LEU A 61 -6.04 -21.45 11.74
C LEU A 61 -7.05 -22.09 10.76
N GLU A 62 -8.10 -22.71 11.29
CA GLU A 62 -9.20 -23.32 10.54
C GLU A 62 -9.92 -22.33 9.63
N SER A 63 -9.95 -21.04 10.00
CA SER A 63 -10.62 -20.01 9.20
C SER A 63 -9.93 -19.81 7.85
N TYR A 64 -8.63 -20.10 7.75
CA TYR A 64 -7.90 -20.07 6.48
C TYR A 64 -8.27 -21.21 5.52
N LEU A 65 -8.96 -22.26 5.97
CA LEU A 65 -9.44 -23.32 5.06
C LEU A 65 -10.50 -22.82 4.07
N THR A 66 -11.29 -21.83 4.49
CA THR A 66 -12.33 -21.23 3.65
C THR A 66 -11.94 -19.84 3.15
N ASN A 67 -11.20 -19.08 3.97
CA ASN A 67 -10.68 -17.74 3.71
C ASN A 67 -11.56 -16.90 2.76
N PRO A 68 -12.82 -16.61 3.12
CA PRO A 68 -13.79 -16.04 2.20
C PRO A 68 -13.45 -14.62 1.71
N ARG A 69 -12.44 -13.98 2.30
CA ARG A 69 -11.95 -12.65 1.93
C ARG A 69 -10.49 -12.64 1.46
N TYR A 70 -9.91 -13.83 1.21
CA TYR A 70 -8.56 -13.98 0.68
C TYR A 70 -7.45 -13.34 1.55
N PHE A 71 -7.67 -13.19 2.87
CA PHE A 71 -6.69 -12.54 3.75
C PHE A 71 -5.30 -13.15 3.59
N GLY A 72 -4.37 -12.35 3.08
CA GLY A 72 -2.95 -12.69 2.93
C GLY A 72 -2.64 -13.73 1.86
N ALA A 73 -3.64 -14.26 1.16
CA ALA A 73 -3.49 -15.42 0.28
C ALA A 73 -2.84 -15.07 -1.07
N VAL A 74 -2.14 -16.04 -1.65
CA VAL A 74 -1.85 -16.01 -3.08
C VAL A 74 -3.12 -16.30 -3.86
N VAL A 75 -3.41 -15.45 -4.83
CA VAL A 75 -4.57 -15.58 -5.70
C VAL A 75 -4.15 -16.08 -7.08
N GLY A 76 -4.91 -17.02 -7.63
CA GLY A 76 -4.74 -17.58 -8.96
C GLY A 76 -5.79 -18.66 -9.25
N ARG A 77 -5.93 -19.15 -10.49
CA ARG A 77 -5.01 -18.98 -11.62
C ARG A 77 -5.00 -17.57 -12.25
N VAL A 78 -6.12 -16.85 -12.18
CA VAL A 78 -6.24 -15.46 -12.64
C VAL A 78 -6.83 -14.60 -11.52
N ALA A 79 -6.04 -13.66 -11.03
CA ALA A 79 -6.46 -12.63 -10.08
C ALA A 79 -7.45 -11.64 -10.71
N ASN A 80 -8.28 -11.06 -9.83
CA ASN A 80 -9.40 -10.20 -10.15
C ASN A 80 -10.45 -10.87 -11.06
N ARG A 81 -11.25 -10.07 -11.77
CA ARG A 81 -12.46 -10.52 -12.46
C ARG A 81 -12.22 -10.90 -13.91
N ILE A 82 -12.95 -11.91 -14.37
CA ILE A 82 -13.18 -12.24 -15.79
C ILE A 82 -14.67 -12.07 -16.07
N ALA A 83 -14.98 -11.19 -17.03
CA ALA A 83 -16.34 -10.82 -17.39
C ALA A 83 -17.15 -12.06 -17.78
N LYS A 84 -18.36 -12.21 -17.21
CA LYS A 84 -19.29 -13.32 -17.47
C LYS A 84 -18.71 -14.72 -17.19
N GLY A 85 -17.57 -14.78 -16.48
CA GLY A 85 -16.82 -16.01 -16.22
C GLY A 85 -16.50 -16.78 -17.49
N GLN A 86 -16.14 -16.10 -18.57
CA GLN A 86 -15.75 -16.76 -19.81
C GLN A 86 -14.68 -15.96 -20.55
N PHE A 87 -13.91 -16.67 -21.36
CA PHE A 87 -12.92 -16.09 -22.26
C PHE A 87 -12.68 -17.04 -23.44
N GLU A 88 -11.98 -16.56 -24.47
CA GLU A 88 -11.69 -17.33 -25.67
C GLU A 88 -10.19 -17.41 -25.93
N ILE A 89 -9.71 -18.59 -26.28
CA ILE A 89 -8.34 -18.80 -26.78
C ILE A 89 -8.45 -19.60 -28.08
N GLU A 90 -7.89 -19.06 -29.16
CA GLU A 90 -7.79 -19.73 -30.46
C GLU A 90 -9.15 -20.29 -30.96
N GLY A 91 -10.22 -19.50 -30.85
CA GLY A 91 -11.56 -19.92 -31.30
C GLY A 91 -12.32 -20.79 -30.29
N LYS A 92 -11.70 -21.20 -29.18
CA LYS A 92 -12.34 -22.04 -28.15
C LYS A 92 -12.75 -21.21 -26.94
N VAL A 93 -14.05 -21.23 -26.63
CA VAL A 93 -14.62 -20.61 -25.43
C VAL A 93 -14.40 -21.50 -24.21
N TYR A 94 -13.89 -20.90 -23.14
CA TYR A 94 -13.74 -21.51 -21.82
C TYR A 94 -14.72 -20.84 -20.85
N LYS A 95 -15.29 -21.63 -19.95
CA LYS A 95 -16.25 -21.17 -18.94
C LYS A 95 -15.72 -21.48 -17.55
N LEU A 96 -15.85 -20.51 -16.66
CA LEU A 96 -15.41 -20.51 -15.28
C LEU A 96 -16.63 -20.49 -14.36
N ALA A 97 -16.42 -20.78 -13.08
CA ALA A 97 -17.46 -20.61 -12.08
C ALA A 97 -17.84 -19.13 -11.90
N ILE A 98 -19.14 -18.85 -11.87
CA ILE A 98 -19.67 -17.52 -11.54
C ILE A 98 -19.75 -17.37 -10.02
N ASN A 99 -18.60 -17.13 -9.39
CA ASN A 99 -18.47 -16.98 -7.94
C ASN A 99 -18.59 -15.51 -7.47
N ASN A 100 -18.63 -14.54 -8.40
CA ASN A 100 -18.91 -13.14 -8.12
C ASN A 100 -19.85 -12.58 -9.19
N GLY A 101 -21.13 -12.96 -9.11
CA GLY A 101 -22.12 -12.77 -10.17
C GLY A 101 -22.22 -11.33 -10.71
N PRO A 102 -22.24 -11.13 -12.04
CA PRO A 102 -22.28 -12.16 -13.11
C PRO A 102 -20.90 -12.68 -13.55
N ASN A 103 -19.83 -12.43 -12.80
CA ASN A 103 -18.44 -12.66 -13.21
C ASN A 103 -17.76 -13.82 -12.46
N ALA A 104 -16.61 -14.26 -12.98
CA ALA A 104 -15.66 -15.09 -12.23
C ALA A 104 -14.63 -14.20 -11.55
N LEU A 105 -14.21 -14.55 -10.34
CA LEU A 105 -13.31 -13.77 -9.50
C LEU A 105 -12.22 -14.66 -8.88
N HIS A 106 -10.98 -14.18 -8.89
CA HIS A 106 -9.87 -14.72 -8.12
C HIS A 106 -9.67 -16.24 -8.30
N GLY A 107 -9.73 -16.70 -9.55
CA GLY A 107 -9.46 -18.09 -9.92
C GLY A 107 -10.59 -19.09 -9.65
N GLY A 108 -11.75 -18.68 -9.14
CA GLY A 108 -12.94 -19.53 -9.03
C GLY A 108 -13.32 -19.96 -7.60
N LEU A 109 -14.00 -21.09 -7.47
CA LEU A 109 -14.53 -21.58 -6.19
C LEU A 109 -13.41 -22.08 -5.27
N ARG A 110 -12.47 -22.84 -5.84
CA ARG A 110 -11.28 -23.39 -5.18
C ARG A 110 -10.00 -22.88 -5.86
N GLY A 111 -9.86 -21.56 -5.88
CA GLY A 111 -8.64 -20.91 -6.33
C GLY A 111 -7.41 -21.29 -5.49
N PHE A 112 -6.27 -20.74 -5.90
CA PHE A 112 -4.96 -21.02 -5.31
C PHE A 112 -4.86 -20.65 -3.82
N ASP A 113 -5.75 -19.77 -3.36
CA ASP A 113 -5.90 -19.35 -1.96
C ASP A 113 -6.34 -20.49 -1.02
N LYS A 114 -6.92 -21.56 -1.57
CA LYS A 114 -7.42 -22.72 -0.79
C LYS A 114 -6.58 -23.99 -1.00
N ALA A 115 -5.59 -23.95 -1.88
CA ALA A 115 -4.70 -25.07 -2.14
C ALA A 115 -3.71 -25.24 -0.98
N VAL A 116 -3.32 -26.48 -0.67
CA VAL A 116 -2.15 -26.73 0.18
C VAL A 116 -0.94 -26.85 -0.73
N TRP A 117 0.04 -25.99 -0.52
CA TRP A 117 1.25 -25.91 -1.32
C TRP A 117 2.36 -26.78 -0.71
N THR A 118 3.19 -27.36 -1.56
CA THR A 118 4.39 -28.08 -1.12
C THR A 118 5.51 -27.06 -0.87
N CYS A 119 6.12 -27.09 0.31
CA CYS A 119 7.13 -26.12 0.71
C CYS A 119 8.55 -26.69 0.69
N GLU A 120 9.51 -25.89 0.23
CA GLU A 120 10.94 -26.10 0.41
C GLU A 120 11.59 -24.87 1.04
N ALA A 121 12.51 -25.09 1.98
CA ALA A 121 13.32 -23.99 2.51
C ALA A 121 14.26 -23.49 1.41
N VAL A 122 14.45 -22.18 1.35
CA VAL A 122 15.47 -21.54 0.50
C VAL A 122 16.26 -20.53 1.34
N ASP A 123 17.34 -20.00 0.77
CA ASP A 123 18.10 -18.96 1.45
C ASP A 123 17.21 -17.77 1.81
N ASN A 124 17.21 -17.41 3.09
CA ASN A 124 16.39 -16.33 3.67
C ASN A 124 14.87 -16.46 3.44
N GLY A 125 14.34 -17.65 3.16
CA GLY A 125 12.96 -17.77 2.71
C GLY A 125 12.37 -19.18 2.63
N VAL A 126 11.22 -19.24 1.97
CA VAL A 126 10.50 -20.48 1.63
C VAL A 126 9.97 -20.37 0.21
N LYS A 127 10.10 -21.45 -0.57
CA LYS A 127 9.43 -21.61 -1.85
C LYS A 127 8.29 -22.60 -1.73
N LEU A 128 7.12 -22.18 -2.19
CA LEU A 128 5.88 -22.93 -2.16
C LEU A 128 5.53 -23.31 -3.60
N SER A 129 5.24 -24.58 -3.87
CA SER A 129 4.90 -25.07 -5.21
C SER A 129 3.53 -25.75 -5.23
N HIS A 130 2.79 -25.53 -6.32
CA HIS A 130 1.50 -26.15 -6.56
C HIS A 130 1.37 -26.55 -8.04
N SER A 131 0.52 -27.55 -8.31
CA SER A 131 0.21 -28.01 -9.67
C SER A 131 -1.30 -27.96 -9.86
N SER A 132 -1.75 -27.13 -10.79
CA SER A 132 -3.14 -26.94 -11.14
C SER A 132 -3.39 -27.65 -12.48
N PRO A 133 -4.15 -28.76 -12.51
CA PRO A 133 -4.28 -29.59 -13.71
C PRO A 133 -5.06 -28.89 -14.85
N ASP A 134 -5.01 -29.45 -16.05
CA ASP A 134 -5.88 -29.05 -17.17
C ASP A 134 -7.36 -29.17 -16.76
N GLY A 135 -8.13 -28.10 -17.01
CA GLY A 135 -9.54 -28.01 -16.65
C GLY A 135 -9.81 -27.59 -15.21
N ASP A 136 -8.79 -27.41 -14.37
CA ASP A 136 -8.96 -26.93 -12.98
C ASP A 136 -9.63 -25.55 -12.97
N GLU A 137 -10.73 -25.43 -12.22
CA GLU A 137 -11.66 -24.28 -12.21
C GLU A 137 -12.12 -23.79 -13.61
N GLY A 138 -11.97 -24.63 -14.66
CA GLY A 138 -12.33 -24.32 -16.04
C GLY A 138 -11.20 -23.76 -16.92
N TYR A 139 -9.98 -23.62 -16.38
CA TYR A 139 -8.82 -23.11 -17.13
C TYR A 139 -8.11 -24.22 -17.92
N PRO A 140 -7.68 -23.97 -19.18
CA PRO A 140 -6.92 -24.95 -19.95
C PRO A 140 -5.47 -25.09 -19.46
N GLY A 141 -4.87 -26.25 -19.72
CA GLY A 141 -3.45 -26.53 -19.49
C GLY A 141 -3.13 -26.91 -18.06
N ASN A 142 -2.22 -27.86 -17.90
CA ASN A 142 -1.56 -28.08 -16.63
C ASN A 142 -0.66 -26.87 -16.36
N LEU A 143 -0.78 -26.29 -15.17
CA LEU A 143 0.06 -25.19 -14.71
C LEU A 143 0.87 -25.65 -13.50
N LYS A 144 2.20 -25.64 -13.66
CA LYS A 144 3.12 -25.73 -12.53
C LYS A 144 3.43 -24.31 -12.08
N VAL A 145 3.19 -24.03 -10.81
CA VAL A 145 3.35 -22.69 -10.24
C VAL A 145 4.17 -22.77 -8.97
N SER A 146 5.01 -21.77 -8.73
CA SER A 146 5.67 -21.58 -7.45
C SER A 146 5.65 -20.12 -7.01
N VAL A 147 5.55 -19.91 -5.69
CA VAL A 147 5.71 -18.62 -5.04
C VAL A 147 6.87 -18.72 -4.06
N THR A 148 7.84 -17.84 -4.19
CA THR A 148 9.01 -17.78 -3.30
C THR A 148 8.95 -16.51 -2.49
N TYR A 149 8.84 -16.66 -1.16
CA TYR A 149 8.96 -15.57 -0.21
C TYR A 149 10.38 -15.53 0.34
N THR A 150 11.06 -14.39 0.20
CA THR A 150 12.38 -14.18 0.80
C THR A 150 12.39 -12.87 1.59
N LEU A 151 13.02 -12.89 2.77
CA LEU A 151 13.13 -11.72 3.64
C LEU A 151 14.60 -11.30 3.74
N ASN A 152 14.92 -10.14 3.17
CA ASN A 152 16.25 -9.55 3.24
C ASN A 152 16.16 -8.22 3.98
N GLU A 153 16.74 -8.16 5.19
CA GLU A 153 16.65 -7.02 6.10
C GLU A 153 15.20 -6.58 6.32
N ASN A 154 14.77 -5.47 5.72
CA ASN A 154 13.44 -4.89 5.85
C ASN A 154 12.56 -5.10 4.61
N THR A 155 12.99 -5.93 3.65
CA THR A 155 12.26 -6.14 2.39
C THR A 155 11.80 -7.60 2.26
N LEU A 156 10.48 -7.78 2.19
CA LEU A 156 9.85 -9.04 1.81
C LEU A 156 9.68 -9.06 0.30
N SER A 157 10.37 -9.98 -0.38
CA SER A 157 10.25 -10.21 -1.81
C SER A 157 9.36 -11.41 -2.08
N VAL A 158 8.43 -11.28 -3.02
CA VAL A 158 7.53 -12.33 -3.48
C VAL A 158 7.77 -12.56 -4.97
N LEU A 159 8.36 -13.69 -5.32
CA LEU A 159 8.60 -14.11 -6.71
C LEU A 159 7.56 -15.15 -7.11
N TYR A 160 6.87 -14.90 -8.22
CA TYR A 160 5.91 -15.80 -8.84
C TYR A 160 6.52 -16.38 -10.11
N CYS A 161 6.60 -17.71 -10.19
CA CYS A 161 7.02 -18.43 -11.39
C CYS A 161 5.92 -19.40 -11.83
N ALA A 162 5.66 -19.50 -13.13
CA ALA A 162 4.79 -20.55 -13.65
C ALA A 162 5.14 -21.00 -15.06
N GLN A 163 4.82 -22.26 -15.36
CA GLN A 163 4.99 -22.89 -16.67
C GLN A 163 3.75 -23.73 -16.99
N THR A 164 3.40 -23.78 -18.28
CA THR A 164 2.25 -24.55 -18.75
C THR A 164 2.57 -25.43 -19.95
N ASP A 165 1.77 -26.47 -20.15
CA ASP A 165 1.80 -27.32 -21.34
C ASP A 165 0.77 -26.93 -22.41
N LYS A 166 -0.08 -25.94 -22.13
CA LYS A 166 -1.07 -25.40 -23.07
C LYS A 166 -1.36 -23.94 -22.79
N THR A 167 -1.58 -23.14 -23.84
CA THR A 167 -1.88 -21.71 -23.71
C THR A 167 -3.02 -21.45 -22.72
N THR A 168 -2.77 -20.62 -21.70
CA THR A 168 -3.71 -20.36 -20.60
C THR A 168 -3.47 -18.96 -20.02
N PRO A 169 -4.50 -18.25 -19.52
CA PRO A 169 -4.27 -16.98 -18.83
C PRO A 169 -3.67 -17.24 -17.45
N VAL A 170 -2.65 -16.46 -17.08
CA VAL A 170 -2.04 -16.50 -15.75
C VAL A 170 -1.90 -15.08 -15.22
N ASN A 171 -2.42 -14.83 -14.03
CA ASN A 171 -2.28 -13.56 -13.31
C ASN A 171 -2.26 -13.85 -11.81
N LEU A 172 -1.09 -13.76 -11.19
CA LEU A 172 -0.88 -14.12 -9.80
C LEU A 172 -0.62 -12.87 -8.96
N THR A 173 -1.14 -12.85 -7.74
CA THR A 173 -0.91 -11.76 -6.79
C THR A 173 -1.03 -12.26 -5.35
N ASN A 174 -0.73 -11.40 -4.38
CA ASN A 174 -0.96 -11.65 -2.97
C ASN A 174 -1.98 -10.64 -2.44
N HIS A 175 -3.01 -11.14 -1.75
CA HIS A 175 -4.15 -10.35 -1.29
C HIS A 175 -4.02 -10.00 0.21
N SER A 176 -2.83 -9.58 0.63
CA SER A 176 -2.61 -9.05 2.00
C SER A 176 -3.37 -7.75 2.23
N TYR A 177 -4.00 -7.66 3.38
CA TYR A 177 -4.71 -6.48 3.86
C TYR A 177 -3.84 -5.79 4.91
N PHE A 178 -3.32 -4.61 4.58
CA PHE A 178 -2.40 -3.86 5.43
C PHE A 178 -3.13 -2.80 6.25
N ASN A 179 -2.71 -2.65 7.50
CA ASN A 179 -2.95 -1.47 8.32
C ASN A 179 -1.66 -1.14 9.08
N LEU A 180 -0.95 -0.09 8.66
CA LEU A 180 0.34 0.32 9.26
C LEU A 180 0.21 0.89 10.68
N ALA A 181 -1.00 1.21 11.14
CA ALA A 181 -1.26 1.52 12.55
C ALA A 181 -1.25 0.24 13.42
N GLY A 182 -1.52 -0.92 12.79
CA GLY A 182 -1.62 -2.24 13.41
C GLY A 182 -2.97 -2.88 13.06
N GLN A 183 -2.99 -4.20 12.89
CA GLN A 183 -4.14 -4.95 12.35
C GLN A 183 -5.45 -4.82 13.17
N GLY A 184 -5.36 -4.47 14.45
CA GLY A 184 -6.54 -4.23 15.31
C GLY A 184 -7.09 -2.79 15.26
N THR A 185 -6.49 -1.91 14.46
CA THR A 185 -6.95 -0.52 14.31
C THR A 185 -8.20 -0.49 13.42
N PRO A 186 -9.24 0.29 13.78
CA PRO A 186 -10.55 0.20 13.11
C PRO A 186 -10.57 0.71 11.68
N ASP A 187 -9.66 1.60 11.28
CA ASP A 187 -9.67 2.21 9.96
C ASP A 187 -8.26 2.56 9.44
N ILE A 188 -8.22 3.06 8.20
CA ILE A 188 -7.02 3.52 7.49
C ILE A 188 -7.06 5.01 7.15
N TYR A 189 -7.92 5.79 7.81
CA TYR A 189 -8.21 7.15 7.38
C TYR A 189 -7.04 8.12 7.55
N ASP A 190 -6.12 7.80 8.45
CA ASP A 190 -4.90 8.55 8.72
C ASP A 190 -3.69 8.08 7.90
N HIS A 191 -3.83 7.09 7.02
CA HIS A 191 -2.78 6.72 6.08
C HIS A 191 -2.66 7.75 4.96
N GLU A 192 -1.41 8.10 4.63
CA GLU A 192 -1.05 8.84 3.42
C GLU A 192 -0.61 7.87 2.34
N VAL A 193 -1.24 7.93 1.16
CA VAL A 193 -0.96 7.04 0.04
C VAL A 193 -0.42 7.81 -1.16
N THR A 194 0.58 7.24 -1.81
CA THR A 194 1.06 7.60 -3.14
C THR A 194 1.07 6.37 -4.03
N ILE A 195 0.56 6.47 -5.25
CA ILE A 195 0.63 5.42 -6.28
C ILE A 195 1.30 6.01 -7.51
N SER A 196 2.35 5.34 -8.01
CA SER A 196 3.15 5.77 -9.16
C SER A 196 2.49 5.35 -10.48
N ALA A 197 1.26 5.81 -10.73
CA ALA A 197 0.48 5.47 -11.91
C ALA A 197 -0.18 6.71 -12.52
N GLU A 198 0.01 6.90 -13.84
CA GLU A 198 -0.55 8.04 -14.58
C GLU A 198 -1.94 7.76 -15.15
N ALA A 199 -2.40 6.50 -15.10
CA ALA A 199 -3.73 6.10 -15.52
C ALA A 199 -4.33 5.05 -14.58
N TYR A 200 -5.65 4.92 -14.63
CA TYR A 200 -6.41 3.86 -13.97
C TYR A 200 -7.45 3.29 -14.93
N LEU A 201 -8.08 2.19 -14.52
CA LEU A 201 -9.15 1.55 -15.28
C LEU A 201 -10.52 1.85 -14.64
N PRO A 202 -11.35 2.72 -15.25
CA PRO A 202 -12.76 2.85 -14.86
C PRO A 202 -13.50 1.52 -15.04
N VAL A 203 -14.39 1.22 -14.10
CA VAL A 203 -15.16 -0.02 -14.08
C VAL A 203 -16.65 0.23 -14.28
N ASP A 204 -17.36 -0.79 -14.73
CA ASP A 204 -18.82 -0.82 -14.75
C ASP A 204 -19.42 -1.18 -13.38
N ASP A 205 -20.74 -1.27 -13.32
CA ASP A 205 -21.51 -1.62 -12.12
C ASP A 205 -21.25 -3.05 -11.61
N THR A 206 -20.60 -3.89 -12.41
CA THR A 206 -20.16 -5.25 -12.03
C THR A 206 -18.66 -5.33 -11.70
N MET A 207 -18.00 -4.18 -11.57
CA MET A 207 -16.57 -4.03 -11.29
C MET A 207 -15.67 -4.60 -12.41
N ILE A 208 -16.15 -4.68 -13.64
CA ILE A 208 -15.33 -5.03 -14.82
C ILE A 208 -14.78 -3.74 -15.44
N PRO A 209 -13.48 -3.69 -15.81
CA PRO A 209 -12.96 -2.57 -16.58
C PRO A 209 -13.74 -2.34 -17.87
N THR A 210 -14.17 -1.11 -18.08
CA THR A 210 -14.91 -0.69 -19.28
C THR A 210 -14.12 -0.85 -20.57
N GLY A 211 -12.79 -0.97 -20.47
CA GLY A 211 -11.84 -0.96 -21.58
C GLY A 211 -11.18 0.41 -21.80
N GLU A 212 -11.72 1.47 -21.18
CA GLU A 212 -11.08 2.79 -21.13
C GLU A 212 -9.83 2.74 -20.22
N ILE A 213 -8.77 3.41 -20.67
CA ILE A 213 -7.57 3.66 -19.86
C ILE A 213 -7.53 5.17 -19.59
N LYS A 214 -7.93 5.57 -18.39
CA LYS A 214 -8.20 6.98 -18.09
C LYS A 214 -7.04 7.61 -17.33
N PRO A 215 -6.52 8.79 -17.74
CA PRO A 215 -5.53 9.51 -16.97
C PRO A 215 -6.01 9.80 -15.55
N VAL A 216 -5.10 9.71 -14.58
CA VAL A 216 -5.42 10.08 -13.19
C VAL A 216 -5.45 11.60 -12.99
N GLU A 217 -4.70 12.35 -13.81
CA GLU A 217 -4.55 13.80 -13.69
C GLU A 217 -5.92 14.50 -13.61
N ASN A 218 -6.04 15.46 -12.69
CA ASN A 218 -7.27 16.22 -12.46
C ASN A 218 -8.48 15.33 -12.11
N SER A 219 -8.27 14.19 -11.45
CA SER A 219 -9.33 13.30 -10.97
C SER A 219 -9.15 12.90 -9.50
N LEU A 220 -10.18 12.31 -8.89
CA LEU A 220 -10.09 11.73 -7.54
C LEU A 220 -9.14 10.52 -7.46
N PHE A 221 -8.75 9.99 -8.62
CA PHE A 221 -7.77 8.91 -8.74
C PHE A 221 -6.33 9.45 -8.85
N ASP A 222 -6.11 10.77 -8.85
CA ASP A 222 -4.76 11.31 -8.74
C ASP A 222 -4.22 11.06 -7.32
N LEU A 223 -3.39 10.02 -7.25
CA LEU A 223 -2.61 9.61 -6.08
C LEU A 223 -1.11 9.70 -6.38
N CYS A 224 -0.69 10.44 -7.42
CA CYS A 224 0.73 10.59 -7.78
C CYS A 224 1.52 11.39 -6.74
N LYS A 225 0.82 12.15 -5.90
CA LYS A 225 1.36 12.83 -4.70
C LYS A 225 0.77 12.19 -3.45
N PRO A 226 1.41 12.32 -2.27
CA PRO A 226 0.84 11.84 -1.02
C PRO A 226 -0.55 12.45 -0.77
N VAL A 227 -1.54 11.59 -0.54
CA VAL A 227 -2.92 11.98 -0.23
C VAL A 227 -3.38 11.25 1.03
N LEU A 228 -3.97 12.00 1.96
CA LEU A 228 -4.60 11.43 3.15
C LEU A 228 -5.87 10.65 2.75
N LEU A 229 -5.90 9.35 3.03
CA LEU A 229 -6.98 8.47 2.58
C LEU A 229 -8.36 8.89 3.11
N GLY A 230 -8.46 9.27 4.38
CA GLY A 230 -9.74 9.66 4.98
C GLY A 230 -10.42 10.82 4.27
N SER A 231 -9.64 11.82 3.84
CA SER A 231 -10.18 12.95 3.06
C SER A 231 -10.59 12.51 1.67
N ARG A 232 -9.74 11.73 0.97
CA ARG A 232 -10.03 11.29 -0.39
C ARG A 232 -11.23 10.35 -0.47
N LEU A 233 -11.36 9.42 0.46
CA LEU A 233 -12.47 8.47 0.49
C LEU A 233 -13.83 9.16 0.68
N LYS A 234 -13.89 10.32 1.34
CA LYS A 234 -15.12 11.12 1.48
C LYS A 234 -15.56 11.78 0.17
N GLU A 235 -14.62 12.05 -0.74
CA GLU A 235 -14.89 12.68 -2.03
C GLU A 235 -15.32 11.67 -3.09
N LEU A 236 -14.96 10.39 -2.93
CA LEU A 236 -15.32 9.34 -3.87
C LEU A 236 -16.84 9.11 -3.89
N PRO A 237 -17.45 8.95 -5.08
CA PRO A 237 -18.88 8.68 -5.20
C PRO A 237 -19.25 7.24 -4.78
N GLY A 238 -18.26 6.35 -4.66
CA GLY A 238 -18.42 4.94 -4.32
C GLY A 238 -18.03 4.61 -2.89
N PRO A 239 -18.04 3.33 -2.50
CA PRO A 239 -17.78 2.93 -1.13
C PRO A 239 -16.31 3.12 -0.72
N GLY A 240 -15.38 3.23 -1.69
CA GLY A 240 -13.95 3.45 -1.54
C GLY A 240 -13.22 3.13 -2.85
N PHE A 241 -11.91 2.91 -2.81
CA PHE A 241 -11.16 2.41 -3.97
C PHE A 241 -11.33 0.89 -4.10
N ASP A 242 -11.56 0.42 -5.32
CA ASP A 242 -11.42 -0.97 -5.75
C ASP A 242 -11.07 -0.96 -7.25
N HIS A 243 -9.93 -0.35 -7.59
CA HIS A 243 -9.56 -0.06 -8.97
C HIS A 243 -8.12 -0.46 -9.28
N ASN A 244 -7.88 -0.82 -10.53
CA ASN A 244 -6.55 -1.07 -11.06
C ASN A 244 -5.91 0.24 -11.52
N PHE A 245 -4.73 0.54 -10.98
CA PHE A 245 -3.84 1.60 -11.42
C PHE A 245 -2.79 1.06 -12.39
N CYS A 246 -2.55 1.77 -13.49
CA CYS A 246 -1.68 1.34 -14.58
C CYS A 246 -0.23 1.82 -14.36
N LEU A 247 0.68 0.90 -14.04
CA LEU A 247 2.11 1.17 -13.76
C LEU A 247 2.98 1.19 -15.04
N TRP A 248 2.59 0.41 -16.05
CA TRP A 248 3.17 0.48 -17.38
C TRP A 248 2.16 0.06 -18.45
N PHE A 249 2.42 0.47 -19.70
CA PHE A 249 1.53 0.25 -20.84
C PHE A 249 2.15 -0.75 -21.84
N PRO A 250 1.33 -1.53 -22.57
CA PRO A 250 1.82 -2.44 -23.62
C PRO A 250 2.87 -1.78 -24.53
N GLY A 251 3.97 -2.48 -24.77
CA GLY A 251 5.12 -1.99 -25.56
C GLY A 251 6.23 -1.31 -24.75
N GLN A 252 6.03 -1.03 -23.46
CA GLN A 252 7.10 -0.63 -22.57
C GLN A 252 7.94 -1.85 -22.11
N PRO A 253 9.25 -1.67 -21.80
CA PRO A 253 10.06 -2.76 -21.30
C PRO A 253 9.54 -3.25 -19.94
N LYS A 254 9.45 -4.57 -19.77
CA LYS A 254 9.12 -5.22 -18.49
C LYS A 254 10.30 -5.05 -17.52
N GLN A 255 10.28 -3.96 -16.77
CA GLN A 255 11.25 -3.64 -15.73
C GLN A 255 10.55 -3.43 -14.40
N GLU A 256 11.27 -3.67 -13.31
CA GLU A 256 10.77 -3.33 -11.99
C GLU A 256 10.56 -1.82 -11.88
N LYS A 257 9.41 -1.41 -11.35
CA LYS A 257 9.08 -0.01 -11.09
C LYS A 257 8.59 0.17 -9.66
N LYS A 258 8.76 1.39 -9.15
CA LYS A 258 8.03 1.84 -7.96
C LYS A 258 6.53 1.76 -8.24
N CYS A 259 5.79 1.19 -7.30
CA CYS A 259 4.36 0.94 -7.41
C CYS A 259 3.60 1.91 -6.50
N ALA A 260 3.86 1.83 -5.20
CA ALA A 260 3.15 2.63 -4.22
C ALA A 260 4.03 2.91 -3.00
N ARG A 261 3.66 3.95 -2.27
CA ARG A 261 4.21 4.27 -0.95
C ARG A 261 3.07 4.64 -0.03
N VAL A 262 3.02 4.01 1.14
CA VAL A 262 2.02 4.28 2.17
C VAL A 262 2.71 4.61 3.48
N VAL A 263 2.27 5.68 4.12
CA VAL A 263 2.76 6.13 5.43
C VAL A 263 1.61 6.15 6.40
N HIS A 264 1.88 5.74 7.64
CA HIS A 264 1.01 6.06 8.75
C HIS A 264 1.75 7.04 9.68
N PRO A 265 1.43 8.34 9.64
CA PRO A 265 2.13 9.36 10.42
C PRO A 265 2.12 9.05 11.92
N GLY A 266 1.03 8.52 12.48
CA GLY A 266 0.93 8.24 13.92
C GLY A 266 2.01 7.28 14.44
N THR A 267 2.32 6.22 13.70
CA THR A 267 3.37 5.25 14.08
C THR A 267 4.72 5.59 13.43
N GLY A 268 4.71 6.35 12.33
CA GLY A 268 5.87 6.56 11.47
C GLY A 268 6.18 5.36 10.59
N ARG A 269 5.38 4.28 10.60
CA ARG A 269 5.62 3.13 9.71
C ARG A 269 5.38 3.52 8.25
N VAL A 270 6.24 3.01 7.37
CA VAL A 270 6.19 3.21 5.92
C VAL A 270 6.24 1.85 5.23
N LEU A 271 5.38 1.69 4.23
CA LEU A 271 5.43 0.60 3.27
C LEU A 271 5.72 1.19 1.88
N GLU A 272 6.81 0.75 1.25
CA GLU A 272 7.11 0.99 -0.16
C GLU A 272 6.96 -0.31 -0.93
N VAL A 273 6.34 -0.23 -2.11
CA VAL A 273 6.11 -1.36 -3.00
C VAL A 273 6.80 -1.09 -4.33
N SER A 274 7.58 -2.06 -4.83
CA SER A 274 8.02 -2.12 -6.22
C SER A 274 7.63 -3.45 -6.85
N THR A 275 7.46 -3.48 -8.17
CA THR A 275 7.00 -4.69 -8.88
C THR A 275 7.35 -4.69 -10.35
N THR A 276 7.37 -5.86 -10.96
CA THR A 276 7.43 -6.05 -12.42
C THR A 276 6.05 -6.14 -13.09
N GLN A 277 4.96 -6.15 -12.31
CA GLN A 277 3.58 -6.22 -12.82
C GLN A 277 3.13 -4.90 -13.49
N PRO A 278 2.23 -4.94 -14.51
CA PRO A 278 1.72 -3.74 -15.20
C PRO A 278 0.70 -2.93 -14.42
N GLY A 279 0.12 -3.47 -13.36
CA GLY A 279 -0.86 -2.77 -12.57
C GLY A 279 -0.81 -3.14 -11.10
N VAL A 280 -1.56 -2.36 -10.32
CA VAL A 280 -1.83 -2.63 -8.93
C VAL A 280 -3.31 -2.40 -8.66
N GLN A 281 -3.99 -3.41 -8.10
CA GLN A 281 -5.31 -3.20 -7.53
C GLN A 281 -5.13 -2.46 -6.20
N PHE A 282 -5.71 -1.28 -6.09
CA PHE A 282 -5.82 -0.59 -4.81
C PHE A 282 -7.26 -0.74 -4.29
N TYR A 283 -7.39 -1.54 -3.24
CA TYR A 283 -8.67 -1.86 -2.61
C TYR A 283 -8.67 -1.43 -1.15
N THR A 284 -9.63 -0.61 -0.74
CA THR A 284 -9.71 -0.05 0.62
C THR A 284 -10.64 -0.82 1.55
N SER A 285 -10.75 -2.14 1.41
CA SER A 285 -11.57 -3.02 2.29
C SER A 285 -13.05 -2.60 2.43
N ASN A 286 -13.64 -2.15 1.33
CA ASN A 286 -14.98 -1.57 1.26
C ASN A 286 -16.10 -2.50 1.76
N PHE A 287 -15.89 -3.82 1.69
CA PHE A 287 -16.89 -4.86 1.94
C PHE A 287 -16.66 -5.67 3.22
N LEU A 288 -15.68 -5.28 4.04
CA LEU A 288 -15.57 -5.82 5.40
C LEU A 288 -16.67 -5.20 6.27
N ASP A 289 -17.27 -6.00 7.16
CA ASP A 289 -18.46 -5.63 7.94
C ASP A 289 -18.27 -5.84 9.45
N GLY A 290 -17.05 -6.20 9.88
CA GLY A 290 -16.74 -6.47 11.29
C GLY A 290 -17.12 -7.86 11.78
N SER A 291 -17.69 -8.72 10.92
CA SER A 291 -18.15 -10.06 11.33
C SER A 291 -17.03 -11.08 11.52
N PHE A 292 -15.85 -10.86 10.95
CA PHE A 292 -14.72 -11.76 11.07
C PHE A 292 -14.05 -11.66 12.44
N LYS A 293 -13.75 -12.82 13.04
CA LYS A 293 -12.91 -12.93 14.23
C LYS A 293 -11.44 -12.83 13.82
N GLY A 294 -10.93 -11.60 13.85
CA GLY A 294 -9.53 -11.29 13.59
C GLY A 294 -8.59 -11.73 14.70
N LYS A 295 -7.29 -11.68 14.42
CA LYS A 295 -6.21 -11.99 15.37
C LYS A 295 -6.34 -11.16 16.66
N GLY A 296 -6.10 -11.78 17.80
CA GLY A 296 -6.18 -11.12 19.11
C GLY A 296 -7.60 -10.67 19.49
N GLY A 297 -8.64 -11.22 18.85
CA GLY A 297 -10.03 -10.83 19.07
C GLY A 297 -10.45 -9.54 18.33
N ALA A 298 -9.62 -9.02 17.42
CA ALA A 298 -9.96 -7.86 16.62
C ALA A 298 -11.18 -8.12 15.72
N SER A 299 -11.99 -7.08 15.50
CA SER A 299 -12.99 -7.04 14.43
C SER A 299 -12.46 -6.22 13.26
N TYR A 300 -12.78 -6.62 12.03
CA TYR A 300 -12.37 -5.89 10.83
C TYR A 300 -13.57 -5.22 10.15
N PRO A 301 -13.92 -3.98 10.52
CA PRO A 301 -14.98 -3.23 9.87
C PRO A 301 -14.57 -2.72 8.48
N LYS A 302 -15.52 -2.09 7.79
CA LYS A 302 -15.27 -1.38 6.53
C LYS A 302 -14.10 -0.41 6.70
N HIS A 303 -13.18 -0.43 5.75
CA HIS A 303 -11.99 0.43 5.72
C HIS A 303 -10.93 0.14 6.79
N SER A 304 -10.98 -1.01 7.48
CA SER A 304 -9.96 -1.36 8.48
C SER A 304 -8.57 -1.67 7.90
N ALA A 305 -8.46 -1.85 6.58
CA ALA A 305 -7.20 -2.10 5.89
C ALA A 305 -7.25 -1.73 4.39
N PHE A 306 -6.10 -1.76 3.73
CA PHE A 306 -6.00 -1.66 2.28
C PHE A 306 -5.20 -2.82 1.67
N CYS A 307 -5.44 -3.12 0.41
CA CYS A 307 -4.67 -4.07 -0.39
C CYS A 307 -3.94 -3.34 -1.53
N LEU A 308 -2.73 -3.81 -1.84
CA LEU A 308 -1.93 -3.39 -2.99
C LEU A 308 -1.57 -4.64 -3.80
N GLU A 309 -2.55 -5.16 -4.53
CA GLU A 309 -2.38 -6.41 -5.29
C GLU A 309 -1.70 -6.08 -6.62
N THR A 310 -0.39 -6.22 -6.68
CA THR A 310 0.37 -6.07 -7.93
C THR A 310 -0.02 -7.20 -8.89
N GLN A 311 -0.50 -6.87 -10.08
CA GLN A 311 -1.15 -7.83 -10.97
C GLN A 311 -1.08 -7.38 -12.44
N ASN A 312 -1.46 -8.28 -13.36
CA ASN A 312 -1.94 -7.86 -14.67
C ASN A 312 -3.35 -7.25 -14.57
N TRP A 313 -3.73 -6.43 -15.54
CA TRP A 313 -4.98 -5.68 -15.53
C TRP A 313 -6.20 -6.63 -15.51
N PRO A 314 -7.25 -6.31 -14.73
CA PRO A 314 -8.44 -7.14 -14.67
C PRO A 314 -9.10 -7.34 -16.03
N ASN A 315 -9.66 -8.52 -16.26
CA ASN A 315 -10.32 -8.89 -17.51
C ASN A 315 -9.43 -8.76 -18.78
N ALA A 316 -8.10 -8.70 -18.65
CA ALA A 316 -7.18 -8.56 -19.80
C ALA A 316 -7.36 -9.66 -20.87
N VAL A 317 -7.77 -10.86 -20.47
CA VAL A 317 -8.04 -11.98 -21.41
C VAL A 317 -9.17 -11.66 -22.41
N ASN A 318 -10.04 -10.69 -22.10
CA ASN A 318 -11.14 -10.24 -22.94
C ASN A 318 -10.97 -8.80 -23.46
N GLN A 319 -9.82 -8.16 -23.20
CA GLN A 319 -9.53 -6.77 -23.57
C GLN A 319 -8.18 -6.74 -24.33
N PRO A 320 -8.18 -6.89 -25.66
CA PRO A 320 -6.95 -7.11 -26.44
C PRO A 320 -5.96 -5.93 -26.41
N GLN A 321 -6.40 -4.75 -26.00
CA GLN A 321 -5.57 -3.55 -25.79
C GLN A 321 -4.87 -3.54 -24.42
N PHE A 322 -5.18 -4.47 -23.51
CA PHE A 322 -4.51 -4.61 -22.21
C PHE A 322 -3.23 -5.46 -22.34
N PRO A 323 -2.33 -5.47 -21.35
CA PRO A 323 -1.12 -6.30 -21.40
C PRO A 323 -1.47 -7.79 -21.52
N ASP A 324 -0.75 -8.50 -22.41
CA ASP A 324 -0.99 -9.93 -22.66
C ASP A 324 -0.89 -10.74 -21.36
N VAL A 325 -1.95 -11.50 -21.07
CA VAL A 325 -2.10 -12.34 -19.88
C VAL A 325 -1.90 -13.83 -20.19
N LEU A 326 -1.78 -14.19 -21.47
CA LEU A 326 -1.62 -15.57 -21.89
C LEU A 326 -0.18 -16.03 -21.68
N LEU A 327 -0.03 -17.15 -20.99
CA LEU A 327 1.21 -17.92 -20.91
C LEU A 327 1.14 -19.05 -21.93
N ARG A 328 2.13 -19.18 -22.81
CA ARG A 328 2.20 -20.22 -23.84
C ARG A 328 3.23 -21.30 -23.49
N PRO A 329 3.12 -22.52 -24.04
CA PRO A 329 4.12 -23.56 -23.85
C PRO A 329 5.51 -23.09 -24.28
N GLY A 330 6.52 -23.33 -23.43
CA GLY A 330 7.89 -22.88 -23.65
C GLY A 330 8.21 -21.47 -23.15
N GLU A 331 7.20 -20.68 -22.77
CA GLU A 331 7.37 -19.42 -22.06
C GLU A 331 7.42 -19.65 -20.54
N GLU A 332 7.94 -18.67 -19.81
CA GLU A 332 7.93 -18.65 -18.35
C GLU A 332 7.20 -17.39 -17.84
N TYR A 333 6.21 -17.59 -16.98
CA TYR A 333 5.65 -16.50 -16.18
C TYR A 333 6.66 -16.19 -15.07
N ASN A 334 7.12 -14.94 -14.98
CA ASN A 334 8.08 -14.52 -13.97
C ASN A 334 7.78 -13.08 -13.54
N HIS A 335 7.25 -12.94 -12.33
CA HIS A 335 6.91 -11.63 -11.77
C HIS A 335 7.34 -11.53 -10.31
N THR A 336 7.83 -10.36 -9.92
CA THR A 336 8.31 -10.10 -8.56
C THR A 336 7.65 -8.87 -8.00
N THR A 337 7.34 -8.92 -6.71
CA THR A 337 6.91 -7.76 -5.91
C THR A 337 7.74 -7.68 -4.64
N HIS A 338 8.22 -6.47 -4.33
CA HIS A 338 8.95 -6.17 -3.12
C HIS A 338 8.10 -5.29 -2.21
N PHE A 339 7.95 -5.70 -0.96
CA PHE A 339 7.37 -4.91 0.12
C PHE A 339 8.51 -4.50 1.06
N THR A 340 8.93 -3.23 0.96
CA THR A 340 10.00 -2.66 1.77
C THR A 340 9.41 -1.84 2.92
N PHE A 341 9.76 -2.21 4.14
CA PHE A 341 9.25 -1.57 5.35
C PHE A 341 10.28 -0.63 5.96
N SER A 342 9.89 0.56 6.34
CA SER A 342 10.78 1.50 7.02
C SER A 342 10.03 2.33 8.05
N VAL A 343 10.79 3.17 8.75
CA VAL A 343 10.27 4.11 9.74
C VAL A 343 10.64 5.51 9.28
N PHE A 344 9.64 6.37 9.21
CA PHE A 344 9.76 7.79 8.97
C PHE A 344 9.78 8.54 10.30
N PHE A 345 10.81 9.36 10.49
CA PHE A 345 10.92 10.29 11.61
C PHE A 345 10.44 11.66 11.13
N THR A 346 9.30 12.10 11.66
CA THR A 346 8.98 13.54 11.63
C THR A 346 9.73 14.19 12.79
N ASP A 347 10.59 15.16 12.52
CA ASP A 347 11.27 15.97 13.57
C ASP A 347 10.30 16.85 14.40
N VAL A 348 8.99 16.60 14.29
CA VAL A 348 7.96 17.24 15.11
C VAL A 348 7.45 16.22 16.12
N PRO A 349 7.74 16.38 17.41
CA PRO A 349 7.15 15.54 18.45
C PRO A 349 5.65 15.79 18.49
N LEU A 350 4.86 14.72 18.28
CA LEU A 350 3.42 14.71 18.59
C LEU A 350 3.27 14.86 20.10
N ARG A 351 3.17 16.10 20.61
CA ARG A 351 2.71 16.34 21.98
C ARG A 351 1.21 16.05 22.03
N ASN A 352 0.86 14.91 22.62
CA ASN A 352 -0.44 14.69 23.24
C ASN A 352 -0.54 15.62 24.46
N GLU A 353 -0.95 16.86 24.24
CA GLU A 353 -1.48 17.72 25.31
C GLU A 353 -2.85 18.20 24.85
N SER A 354 -3.90 17.74 25.52
CA SER A 354 -5.21 18.37 25.49
C SER A 354 -5.04 19.85 25.78
N LEU A 355 -5.33 20.72 24.80
CA LEU A 355 -5.36 22.17 25.00
C LEU A 355 -6.34 22.48 26.13
N PRO A 356 -5.91 23.12 27.24
CA PRO A 356 -6.87 23.66 28.19
C PRO A 356 -7.58 24.85 27.53
N ASP A 357 -8.91 24.92 27.71
CA ASP A 357 -9.73 26.10 27.40
C ASP A 357 -9.30 27.29 28.28
N ARG A 358 -8.18 27.93 27.94
CA ARG A 358 -7.81 29.25 28.43
C ARG A 358 -7.04 29.99 27.35
N ALA A 359 -7.55 31.18 27.01
CA ALA A 359 -6.80 32.17 26.25
C ALA A 359 -5.41 32.32 26.89
N LEU A 360 -4.36 32.09 26.09
CA LEU A 360 -2.98 32.37 26.48
C LEU A 360 -2.84 33.87 26.74
N GLU A 361 -2.95 34.28 28.01
CA GLU A 361 -2.43 35.57 28.44
C GLU A 361 -0.90 35.54 28.26
N LEU A 362 -0.40 36.41 27.38
CA LEU A 362 1.03 36.62 27.21
C LEU A 362 1.60 37.21 28.52
N PRO A 363 2.70 36.68 29.07
CA PRO A 363 3.32 37.26 30.25
C PRO A 363 3.81 38.68 29.91
N SER A 364 3.37 39.67 30.68
CA SER A 364 3.87 41.04 30.60
C SER A 364 5.33 41.07 31.07
N LEU A 365 6.27 41.10 30.11
CA LEU A 365 7.68 41.35 30.39
C LEU A 365 7.96 42.86 30.27
N PRO A 366 8.86 43.41 31.11
CA PRO A 366 9.11 44.85 31.16
C PRO A 366 9.70 45.38 29.84
N THR A 367 9.04 46.40 29.27
CA THR A 367 9.51 47.12 28.09
C THR A 367 10.63 48.10 28.47
N HIS A 368 11.86 47.86 28.02
CA HIS A 368 12.90 48.88 28.00
C HIS A 368 12.76 49.73 26.72
N ARG A 369 12.92 51.05 26.82
CA ARG A 369 12.91 51.95 25.65
C ARG A 369 14.03 51.54 24.69
N GLY A 370 13.67 51.06 23.50
CA GLY A 370 14.61 50.81 22.40
C GLY A 370 14.62 49.39 21.81
N THR A 371 13.80 48.45 22.29
CA THR A 371 13.69 47.09 21.73
C THR A 371 12.36 46.89 20.99
N VAL A 372 12.43 46.28 19.81
CA VAL A 372 11.26 45.89 18.98
C VAL A 372 11.07 44.38 19.09
N GLN A 373 9.81 43.93 19.25
CA GLN A 373 9.45 42.51 19.27
C GLN A 373 9.05 42.04 17.87
N TRP A 374 9.56 40.87 17.47
CA TRP A 374 9.24 40.25 16.17
C TRP A 374 8.74 38.81 16.37
N MET A 375 7.85 38.36 15.49
CA MET A 375 7.36 36.98 15.41
C MET A 375 7.73 36.41 14.03
N VAL A 376 8.42 35.27 14.02
CA VAL A 376 8.72 34.53 12.78
C VAL A 376 7.62 33.50 12.57
N ILE A 377 6.92 33.58 11.44
CA ILE A 377 5.92 32.60 11.03
C ILE A 377 6.46 31.89 9.80
N ILE A 378 6.63 30.57 9.90
CA ILE A 378 6.99 29.72 8.76
C ILE A 378 5.71 29.04 8.28
N MET A 379 5.33 29.27 7.03
CA MET A 379 4.27 28.51 6.39
C MET A 379 4.84 27.20 5.86
N THR A 380 4.41 26.09 6.45
CA THR A 380 4.48 24.79 5.77
C THR A 380 3.06 24.46 5.31
N GLY A 381 2.91 23.80 4.16
CA GLY A 381 1.64 23.60 3.46
C GLY A 381 0.56 22.77 4.19
N VAL A 382 0.65 22.62 5.52
CA VAL A 382 -0.28 21.84 6.35
C VAL A 382 -0.63 22.49 7.70
N GLY A 383 -0.20 23.72 8.00
CA GLY A 383 -0.66 24.46 9.19
C GLY A 383 0.35 25.44 9.80
N TRP A 384 -0.09 26.22 10.79
CA TRP A 384 0.71 27.26 11.45
C TRP A 384 1.72 26.69 12.46
N LEU A 385 2.99 27.04 12.31
CA LEU A 385 4.05 26.73 13.27
C LEU A 385 4.29 27.94 14.20
N LYS A 386 4.35 27.71 15.52
CA LYS A 386 4.78 28.75 16.50
C LYS A 386 6.19 28.44 16.99
N LEU A 387 7.14 29.33 16.71
CA LEU A 387 8.49 29.30 17.29
C LEU A 387 8.84 30.69 17.89
N SER A 388 9.76 30.67 18.84
CA SER A 388 9.96 31.63 19.95
C SER A 388 10.14 33.12 19.59
N VAL A 389 9.69 34.00 20.49
CA VAL A 389 9.99 35.44 20.52
C VAL A 389 11.44 35.65 20.97
N GLN A 390 12.24 36.39 20.20
CA GLN A 390 13.59 36.83 20.61
C GLN A 390 13.68 38.37 20.66
N GLN A 391 14.52 38.88 21.58
CA GLN A 391 14.86 40.29 21.69
C GLN A 391 16.23 40.55 21.03
N ALA A 392 16.29 41.50 20.10
CA ALA A 392 17.54 42.00 19.53
C ALA A 392 17.53 43.54 19.48
N SER A 393 18.71 44.16 19.46
CA SER A 393 18.84 45.62 19.43
C SER A 393 18.65 46.15 17.99
N ALA A 394 18.04 47.34 17.83
CA ALA A 394 17.77 47.92 16.51
C ALA A 394 19.04 48.19 15.66
N ALA A 395 20.21 48.28 16.30
CA ALA A 395 21.49 48.50 15.64
C ALA A 395 22.02 47.26 14.90
N GLU A 396 21.76 46.05 15.42
CA GLU A 396 22.15 44.78 14.78
C GLU A 396 21.31 44.49 13.53
N PHE A 397 20.09 45.03 13.47
CA PHE A 397 19.17 44.86 12.34
C PHE A 397 19.55 45.73 11.13
N THR A 398 20.10 46.92 11.36
CA THR A 398 20.42 47.88 10.28
C THR A 398 21.68 47.49 9.51
N SER A 399 22.63 46.78 10.14
CA SER A 399 23.84 46.30 9.46
C SER A 399 23.56 45.09 8.55
N ALA A 400 22.64 44.21 8.94
CA ALA A 400 22.21 43.08 8.11
C ALA A 400 21.42 43.53 6.86
N PHE A 401 20.62 44.58 6.98
CA PHE A 401 19.80 45.10 5.88
C PHE A 401 20.55 46.01 4.89
N ASN A 402 21.57 46.74 5.32
CA ASN A 402 22.33 47.62 4.42
C ASN A 402 23.32 46.88 3.51
N ALA A 403 23.59 45.59 3.75
CA ALA A 403 24.48 44.78 2.93
C ALA A 403 23.89 44.37 1.56
N GLU A 404 22.57 44.46 1.37
CA GLU A 404 21.88 44.01 0.14
C GLU A 404 21.03 45.07 -0.56
N GLY A 405 21.26 46.36 -0.28
CA GLY A 405 20.83 47.49 -1.12
C GLY A 405 19.36 47.49 -1.56
N LEU A 406 18.40 47.74 -0.67
CA LEU A 406 16.98 47.95 -1.02
C LEU A 406 16.33 49.10 -0.22
N GLN A 407 15.45 49.85 -0.89
CA GLN A 407 14.79 51.08 -0.45
C GLN A 407 13.78 50.89 0.71
N THR A 408 13.58 51.95 1.49
CA THR A 408 12.63 52.05 2.60
C THR A 408 11.17 52.04 2.14
N TYR A 409 10.33 51.19 2.73
CA TYR A 409 8.87 51.20 2.54
C TYR A 409 8.13 51.76 3.77
N PRO A 410 6.95 52.37 3.61
CA PRO A 410 6.23 53.02 4.71
C PRO A 410 5.58 52.01 5.68
N LYS A 411 5.31 52.46 6.92
CA LYS A 411 4.63 51.66 7.96
C LYS A 411 3.30 51.10 7.46
N GLY A 412 3.13 49.78 7.56
CA GLY A 412 1.86 49.08 7.30
C GLY A 412 1.86 48.10 6.12
N SER A 413 2.96 47.95 5.37
CA SER A 413 3.08 46.97 4.29
C SER A 413 3.79 45.69 4.75
N ALA A 414 3.17 44.53 4.54
CA ALA A 414 3.85 43.24 4.62
C ALA A 414 4.79 43.09 3.41
N ALA A 415 6.04 42.71 3.66
CA ALA A 415 6.99 42.38 2.61
C ALA A 415 7.24 40.86 2.61
N CYS A 416 7.14 40.25 1.43
CA CYS A 416 7.45 38.84 1.22
C CYS A 416 8.90 38.74 0.76
N PHE A 417 9.70 37.91 1.43
CA PHE A 417 11.10 37.69 1.05
C PHE A 417 11.35 36.20 0.83
N SER A 418 12.13 35.89 -0.21
CA SER A 418 12.70 34.56 -0.44
C SER A 418 14.11 34.54 0.13
N LEU A 419 14.32 33.80 1.21
CA LEU A 419 15.66 33.49 1.71
C LEU A 419 16.23 32.34 0.88
N HIS A 420 17.33 32.59 0.17
CA HIS A 420 18.16 31.54 -0.39
C HIS A 420 19.29 31.23 0.58
N ASP A 421 19.20 30.10 1.26
CA ASP A 421 20.35 29.49 1.92
C ASP A 421 20.96 28.39 1.03
N THR A 422 22.23 28.10 1.25
CA THR A 422 23.15 27.27 0.44
C THR A 422 22.76 25.78 0.27
N LEU A 423 21.53 25.41 0.61
CA LEU A 423 20.89 24.12 0.36
C LEU A 423 19.55 24.38 -0.35
N GLN A 424 19.59 24.48 -1.69
CA GLN A 424 18.49 24.73 -2.65
C GLN A 424 17.07 24.27 -2.23
N THR A 425 16.45 24.99 -1.29
CA THR A 425 15.03 24.90 -0.94
C THR A 425 14.54 26.29 -0.57
N SER A 426 13.56 26.79 -1.33
CA SER A 426 12.94 28.10 -1.13
C SER A 426 11.78 27.97 -0.13
N TRP A 427 11.80 28.77 0.94
CA TRP A 427 10.67 28.93 1.86
C TRP A 427 10.18 30.38 1.82
N ASP A 428 8.88 30.57 1.63
CA ASP A 428 8.25 31.89 1.75
C ASP A 428 8.18 32.28 3.23
N THR A 429 8.95 33.31 3.61
CA THR A 429 8.99 33.83 4.98
C THR A 429 8.23 35.15 5.06
N ILE A 430 7.25 35.24 5.97
CA ILE A 430 6.50 36.48 6.23
C ILE A 430 6.91 37.03 7.59
N LEU A 431 7.42 38.27 7.62
CA LEU A 431 7.70 39.01 8.84
C LEU A 431 6.64 40.10 9.04
N VAL A 432 6.00 40.13 10.21
CA VAL A 432 5.00 41.14 10.57
C VAL A 432 5.48 41.93 11.78
N PRO A 433 5.57 43.28 11.72
CA PRO A 433 5.83 44.10 12.90
C PRO A 433 4.61 44.09 13.84
N ILE A 434 4.84 43.85 15.14
CA ILE A 434 3.77 43.83 16.15
C ILE A 434 3.68 45.17 16.93
N SER A 435 4.61 46.12 16.72
CA SER A 435 4.48 47.51 17.19
C SER A 435 5.47 48.47 16.54
#